data_AF-A0A8T0E8T4-F1
#
_entry.id   AF-A0A8T0E8T4-F1
#
_cell.length_a   1.000
_cell.length_b   1.000
_cell.length_c   1.000
_cell.angle_alpha   90.00
_cell.angle_beta   90.00
_cell.angle_gamma   90.00
#
_symmetry.space_group_name_H-M   'P 1'
#
loop_
_entity.id
_entity.type
_entity.pdbx_description
1 polymer ?
#
loop_
_entity_poly.entity_id
_entity_poly.type
_entity_poly.pdbx_seq_one_letter_code
_entity_poly.pdbx_strand_id
1 'polypeptide(L)'
;MQLSLCPYQGTLTDFPSDFTGAVFTKIRSTLTPRRYHLLLQILWIFFTKDTNPSGAENTLRLIWASVPDPIIIFYEVENALKHVLGPEEMKDIYNFYAKSVGIEVSKCEPRSLKQLCRTMIRRQICSKDLWLPDIINKFDIPKTLKEFLNLDE
;
A
#
# COMPACT_ATOMS: atom_id res chain seq x y z
N MET A 1 -23.69 -17.91 -10.68
CA MET A 1 -22.92 -16.87 -11.37
C MET A 1 -21.45 -17.15 -11.10
N GLN A 2 -20.76 -17.81 -12.04
CA GLN A 2 -19.36 -18.22 -11.88
C GLN A 2 -18.47 -16.98 -11.96
N LEU A 3 -17.83 -16.63 -10.85
CA LEU A 3 -16.73 -15.68 -10.86
C LEU A 3 -15.51 -16.41 -11.46
N SER A 4 -15.13 -16.05 -12.68
CA SER A 4 -13.85 -16.46 -13.24
C SER A 4 -12.76 -15.76 -12.42
N LEU A 5 -12.12 -16.52 -11.54
CA LEU A 5 -10.82 -16.16 -10.99
C LEU A 5 -9.84 -16.12 -12.16
N CYS A 6 -9.51 -14.93 -12.66
CA CYS A 6 -8.32 -14.78 -13.48
C CYS A 6 -7.12 -15.24 -12.64
N PRO A 7 -6.36 -16.26 -13.06
CA PRO A 7 -5.14 -16.63 -12.37
C PRO A 7 -4.13 -15.51 -12.61
N TYR A 8 -3.83 -14.74 -11.58
CA TYR A 8 -2.83 -13.68 -11.65
C TYR A 8 -1.44 -14.34 -11.78
N GLN A 9 -0.88 -14.31 -12.98
CA GLN A 9 0.48 -14.73 -13.28
C GLN A 9 1.41 -13.52 -13.26
N GLY A 10 1.65 -12.94 -12.07
CA GLY A 10 2.65 -11.89 -11.93
C GLY A 10 4.06 -12.48 -12.03
N THR A 11 4.74 -12.30 -13.15
CA THR A 11 6.17 -12.56 -13.30
C THR A 11 6.98 -11.31 -13.00
N LEU A 12 8.26 -11.46 -12.64
CA LEU A 12 9.24 -10.37 -12.39
C LEU A 12 9.48 -9.43 -13.60
N THR A 13 8.72 -9.58 -14.68
CA THR A 13 8.74 -8.78 -15.92
C THR A 13 8.10 -7.40 -15.78
N ASP A 14 7.39 -7.15 -14.68
CA ASP A 14 6.58 -5.95 -14.50
C ASP A 14 7.39 -4.76 -13.96
N PHE A 15 8.68 -4.96 -13.65
CA PHE A 15 9.61 -3.90 -13.28
C PHE A 15 10.49 -3.49 -14.47
N PRO A 16 10.95 -2.23 -14.52
CA PRO A 16 11.97 -1.81 -15.47
C PRO A 16 13.22 -2.70 -15.41
N SER A 17 13.95 -2.81 -16.52
CA SER A 17 15.20 -3.59 -16.63
C SER A 17 16.23 -3.27 -15.57
N ASP A 18 16.16 -2.07 -15.01
CA ASP A 18 17.10 -1.54 -14.03
C ASP A 18 16.90 -2.16 -12.64
N PHE A 19 15.74 -2.78 -12.37
CA PHE A 19 15.46 -3.51 -11.12
C PHE A 19 15.95 -4.96 -11.17
N THR A 20 17.26 -5.12 -10.99
CA THR A 20 17.90 -6.44 -10.86
C THR A 20 17.80 -7.03 -9.45
N GLY A 21 18.09 -8.32 -9.29
CA GLY A 21 18.16 -8.96 -7.96
C GLY A 21 19.17 -8.29 -7.00
N ALA A 22 20.26 -7.74 -7.54
CA ALA A 22 21.25 -6.98 -6.77
C ALA A 22 20.66 -5.68 -6.22
N VAL A 23 19.83 -4.99 -7.02
CA VAL A 23 19.09 -3.79 -6.60
C VAL A 23 18.15 -4.10 -5.45
N PHE A 24 17.33 -5.15 -5.56
CA PHE A 24 16.43 -5.53 -4.49
C PHE A 24 17.15 -5.91 -3.19
N THR A 25 18.30 -6.58 -3.31
CA THR A 25 19.16 -6.89 -2.16
C THR A 25 19.68 -5.62 -1.48
N LYS A 26 20.10 -4.63 -2.28
CA LYS A 26 20.58 -3.35 -1.76
C LYS A 26 19.46 -2.58 -1.05
N ILE A 27 18.30 -2.44 -1.68
CA ILE A 27 17.12 -1.78 -1.08
C ILE A 27 16.77 -2.46 0.25
N ARG A 28 16.75 -3.80 0.27
CA ARG A 28 16.46 -4.61 1.47
C ARG A 28 17.47 -4.39 2.60
N SER A 29 18.73 -4.11 2.28
CA SER A 29 19.77 -3.80 3.29
C SER A 29 19.62 -2.40 3.90
N THR A 30 18.95 -1.48 3.22
CA THR A 30 18.78 -0.08 3.65
C THR A 30 17.55 0.12 4.55
N LEU A 31 16.54 -0.74 4.41
CA LEU A 31 15.24 -0.61 5.08
C LEU A 31 15.01 -1.79 6.03
N THR A 32 14.18 -1.56 7.06
CA THR A 32 13.69 -2.70 7.85
C THR A 32 12.84 -3.61 6.95
N PRO A 33 12.71 -4.91 7.27
CA PRO A 33 11.91 -5.83 6.47
C PRO A 33 10.50 -5.29 6.23
N ARG A 34 9.85 -4.70 7.24
CA ARG A 34 8.50 -4.14 7.10
C ARG A 34 8.46 -2.98 6.11
N ARG A 35 9.40 -2.03 6.21
CA ARG A 35 9.49 -0.88 5.30
C ARG A 35 9.82 -1.29 3.87
N TYR A 36 10.69 -2.29 3.71
CA TYR A 36 11.00 -2.88 2.41
C TYR A 36 9.75 -3.43 1.72
N HIS A 37 8.92 -4.22 2.42
CA HIS A 37 7.69 -4.76 1.83
C HIS A 37 6.71 -3.67 1.40
N LEU A 38 6.56 -2.61 2.21
CA LEU A 38 5.69 -1.48 1.86
C LEU A 38 6.22 -0.73 0.62
N LEU A 39 7.53 -0.46 0.57
CA LEU A 39 8.14 0.18 -0.60
C LEU A 39 7.97 -0.67 -1.86
N LEU A 40 8.13 -2.00 -1.76
CA LEU A 40 7.88 -2.89 -2.89
C LEU A 40 6.44 -2.82 -3.40
N GLN A 41 5.45 -2.72 -2.50
CA GLN A 41 4.05 -2.55 -2.91
C GLN A 41 3.82 -1.24 -3.67
N ILE A 42 4.46 -0.14 -3.24
CA ILE A 42 4.42 1.13 -3.96
C ILE A 42 5.01 0.97 -5.35
N LEU A 43 6.21 0.40 -5.45
CA LEU A 43 6.91 0.25 -6.72
C LEU A 43 6.12 -0.63 -7.69
N TRP A 44 5.64 -1.79 -7.22
CA TRP A 44 4.84 -2.70 -8.03
C TRP A 44 3.60 -2.01 -8.61
N ILE A 45 2.84 -1.32 -7.76
CA ILE A 45 1.61 -0.63 -8.20
C ILE A 45 1.95 0.54 -9.12
N PHE A 46 3.03 1.27 -8.86
CA PHE A 46 3.47 2.37 -9.71
C PHE A 46 3.86 1.90 -11.11
N PHE A 47 4.63 0.81 -11.24
CA PHE A 47 5.06 0.33 -12.56
C PHE A 47 3.93 -0.36 -13.33
N THR A 48 2.93 -0.91 -12.64
CA THR A 48 1.75 -1.53 -13.28
C THR A 48 0.60 -0.55 -13.51
N LYS A 49 0.73 0.71 -13.08
CA LYS A 49 -0.39 1.69 -13.03
C LYS A 49 -1.03 1.97 -14.38
N ASP A 50 -0.26 1.93 -15.47
CA ASP A 50 -0.76 2.29 -16.81
C ASP A 50 -1.78 1.27 -17.33
N THR A 51 -1.77 0.05 -16.79
CA THR A 51 -2.78 -0.98 -17.12
C THR A 51 -4.15 -0.64 -16.52
N ASN A 52 -4.18 0.01 -15.34
CA ASN A 52 -5.40 0.41 -14.66
C ASN A 52 -5.14 1.58 -13.69
N PRO A 53 -5.12 2.83 -14.18
CA PRO A 53 -4.70 3.98 -13.36
C PRO A 53 -5.59 4.21 -12.14
N SER A 54 -6.91 4.13 -12.31
CA SER A 54 -7.86 4.32 -11.20
C SER A 54 -7.81 3.15 -10.21
N GLY A 55 -7.60 1.94 -10.69
CA GLY A 55 -7.38 0.76 -9.85
C GLY A 55 -6.09 0.85 -9.05
N ALA A 56 -5.01 1.37 -9.63
CA ALA A 56 -3.71 1.50 -8.98
C ALA A 56 -3.76 2.48 -7.79
N GLU A 57 -4.33 3.68 -7.99
CA GLU A 57 -4.51 4.66 -6.92
C GLU A 57 -5.39 4.10 -5.79
N ASN A 58 -6.52 3.48 -6.14
CA ASN A 58 -7.42 2.88 -5.16
C ASN A 58 -6.76 1.70 -4.41
N THR A 59 -5.96 0.89 -5.10
CA THR A 59 -5.25 -0.23 -4.49
C THR A 59 -4.26 0.27 -3.43
N LEU A 60 -3.47 1.30 -3.75
CA LEU A 60 -2.57 1.91 -2.76
C LEU A 60 -3.34 2.50 -1.59
N ARG A 61 -4.45 3.20 -1.85
CA ARG A 61 -5.32 3.74 -0.80
C ARG A 61 -5.80 2.65 0.15
N LEU A 62 -6.30 1.54 -0.37
CA LEU A 62 -6.80 0.41 0.43
C LEU A 62 -5.69 -0.28 1.22
N ILE A 63 -4.53 -0.51 0.60
CA ILE A 63 -3.36 -1.06 1.30
C ILE A 63 -2.99 -0.15 2.47
N TRP A 64 -2.85 1.15 2.24
CA TRP A 64 -2.46 2.08 3.29
C TRP A 64 -3.53 2.27 4.37
N ALA A 65 -4.81 2.18 4.01
CA ALA A 65 -5.92 2.17 4.95
C ALA A 65 -5.98 0.88 5.80
N SER A 66 -5.32 -0.20 5.37
CA SER A 66 -5.27 -1.48 6.08
C SER A 66 -4.07 -1.68 7.00
N VAL A 67 -3.03 -0.84 6.89
CA VAL A 67 -1.80 -0.97 7.68
C VAL A 67 -1.69 0.08 8.81
N PRO A 68 -1.14 -0.30 9.98
CA PRO A 68 -0.87 0.64 11.07
C PRO A 68 0.44 1.42 10.85
N ASP A 69 1.24 1.04 9.85
CA ASP A 69 2.56 1.58 9.62
C ASP A 69 2.54 3.10 9.36
N PRO A 70 3.56 3.84 9.82
CA PRO A 70 3.75 5.23 9.45
C PRO A 70 3.86 5.40 7.93
N ILE A 71 3.51 6.60 7.47
CA ILE A 71 3.70 7.02 6.09
C ILE A 71 5.18 6.86 5.67
N ILE A 72 5.44 6.46 4.43
CA ILE A 72 6.79 6.48 3.85
C ILE A 72 7.12 7.92 3.51
N ILE A 73 8.23 8.44 4.03
CA ILE A 73 8.68 9.80 3.69
C ILE A 73 9.56 9.78 2.44
N PHE A 74 9.62 10.91 1.74
CA PHE A 74 10.42 11.03 0.52
C PHE A 74 11.89 10.63 0.74
N TYR A 75 12.47 11.00 1.88
CA TYR A 75 13.84 10.63 2.24
C TYR A 75 14.08 9.11 2.26
N GLU A 76 13.09 8.31 2.69
CA GLU A 76 13.22 6.85 2.67
C GLU A 76 13.21 6.31 1.24
N VAL A 77 12.37 6.88 0.36
CA VAL A 77 12.33 6.53 -1.06
C VAL A 77 13.65 6.91 -1.73
N GLU A 78 14.11 8.14 -1.52
CA GLU A 78 15.38 8.65 -2.06
C GLU A 78 16.55 7.79 -1.59
N ASN A 79 16.67 7.55 -0.29
CA ASN A 79 17.80 6.78 0.24
C ASN A 79 17.81 5.33 -0.26
N ALA A 80 16.63 4.75 -0.51
CA ALA A 80 16.50 3.40 -1.04
C ALA A 80 16.79 3.32 -2.55
N LEU A 81 16.41 4.32 -3.33
CA LEU A 81 16.34 4.23 -4.80
C LEU A 81 17.34 5.12 -5.56
N LYS A 82 18.05 6.05 -4.89
CA LYS A 82 18.99 7.00 -5.52
C LYS A 82 20.11 6.39 -6.37
N HIS A 83 20.38 5.10 -6.19
CA HIS A 83 21.41 4.37 -6.95
C HIS A 83 20.86 3.65 -8.18
N VAL A 84 19.54 3.71 -8.39
CA VAL A 84 18.80 2.95 -9.40
C VAL A 84 18.01 3.91 -10.29
N LEU A 85 17.34 4.89 -9.68
CA LEU A 85 16.44 5.80 -10.34
C LEU A 85 16.95 7.24 -10.29
N GLY A 86 16.59 8.01 -11.31
CA GLY A 86 16.81 9.45 -11.34
C GLY A 86 15.95 10.18 -10.31
N PRO A 87 16.34 11.43 -9.93
CA PRO A 87 15.60 12.23 -8.97
C PRO A 87 14.15 12.51 -9.38
N GLU A 88 13.88 12.71 -10.68
CA GLU A 88 12.52 12.92 -11.17
C GLU A 88 11.66 11.66 -11.07
N GLU A 89 12.20 10.48 -11.39
CA GLU A 89 11.48 9.21 -11.26
C GLU A 89 11.13 8.90 -9.80
N MET A 90 12.08 9.12 -8.88
CA MET A 90 11.83 8.96 -7.43
C MET A 90 10.73 9.92 -6.94
N LYS A 91 10.72 11.15 -7.46
CA LYS A 91 9.71 12.16 -7.14
C LYS A 91 8.35 11.78 -7.70
N ASP A 92 8.28 11.23 -8.91
CA ASP A 92 7.03 10.74 -9.51
C ASP A 92 6.45 9.57 -8.73
N ILE A 93 7.28 8.61 -8.32
CA ILE A 93 6.87 7.49 -7.46
C ILE A 93 6.28 8.02 -6.15
N TYR A 94 6.99 8.94 -5.50
CA TYR A 94 6.54 9.51 -4.23
C TYR A 94 5.27 10.33 -4.37
N ASN A 95 5.14 11.16 -5.42
CA ASN A 95 3.95 11.97 -5.66
C ASN A 95 2.72 11.09 -5.94
N PHE A 96 2.88 10.03 -6.74
CA PHE A 96 1.82 9.07 -6.98
C PHE A 96 1.35 8.40 -5.68
N TYR A 97 2.30 7.97 -4.86
CA TYR A 97 2.03 7.42 -3.54
C TYR A 97 1.31 8.42 -2.63
N ALA A 98 1.86 9.63 -2.49
CA ALA A 98 1.34 10.69 -1.63
C ALA A 98 -0.11 11.07 -2.01
N LYS A 99 -0.35 11.23 -3.31
CA LYS A 99 -1.70 11.48 -3.86
C LYS A 99 -2.66 10.34 -3.52
N SER A 100 -2.26 9.09 -3.74
CA SER A 100 -3.11 7.92 -3.54
C SER A 100 -3.53 7.73 -2.06
N VAL A 101 -2.63 8.06 -1.13
CA VAL A 101 -2.88 7.90 0.32
C VAL A 101 -3.49 9.15 0.95
N GLY A 102 -3.62 10.25 0.20
CA GLY A 102 -4.13 11.52 0.73
C GLY A 102 -3.16 12.18 1.72
N ILE A 103 -1.86 12.04 1.48
CA ILE A 103 -0.82 12.64 2.33
C ILE A 103 -0.66 14.10 1.93
N GLU A 104 -0.92 15.01 2.87
CA GLU A 104 -0.45 16.39 2.74
C GLU A 104 1.07 16.42 2.94
N VAL A 105 1.79 16.68 1.85
CA VAL A 105 3.26 16.58 1.73
C VAL A 105 4.03 17.40 2.78
N SER A 106 3.36 18.35 3.45
CA SER A 106 3.96 19.27 4.42
C SER A 106 4.12 18.72 5.83
N LYS A 107 3.49 17.57 6.19
CA LYS A 107 3.52 17.09 7.58
C LYS A 107 3.69 15.57 7.68
N CYS A 108 4.86 15.16 8.17
CA CYS A 108 5.12 13.78 8.58
C CYS A 108 4.47 13.52 9.96
N GLU A 109 3.15 13.53 10.01
CA GLU A 109 2.40 13.27 11.25
C GLU A 109 2.25 11.76 11.50
N PRO A 110 2.25 11.34 12.78
CA PRO A 110 1.86 9.98 13.14
C PRO A 110 0.44 9.67 12.63
N ARG A 111 0.15 8.39 12.35
CA ARG A 111 -1.18 7.99 11.89
C ARG A 111 -2.23 8.40 12.92
N SER A 112 -3.38 8.87 12.43
CA SER A 112 -4.48 9.28 13.29
C SER A 112 -4.93 8.12 14.18
N LEU A 113 -5.43 8.43 15.38
CA LEU A 113 -6.00 7.43 16.27
C LEU A 113 -7.12 6.63 15.57
N LYS A 114 -7.92 7.31 14.74
CA LYS A 114 -8.95 6.68 13.89
C LYS A 114 -8.35 5.55 13.04
N GLN A 115 -7.24 5.82 12.35
CA GLN A 115 -6.58 4.80 11.53
C GLN A 115 -5.97 3.66 12.37
N LEU A 116 -5.36 3.96 13.51
CA LEU A 116 -4.82 2.93 14.40
C LEU A 116 -5.92 2.01 14.94
N CYS A 117 -7.05 2.59 15.38
CA CYS A 117 -8.22 1.83 15.79
C CYS A 117 -8.76 0.95 14.66
N ARG A 118 -8.89 1.48 13.43
CA ARG A 118 -9.33 0.74 12.24
C ARG A 118 -8.50 -0.53 12.04
N THR A 119 -7.18 -0.36 11.99
CA THR A 119 -6.25 -1.47 11.69
C THR A 119 -6.18 -2.48 12.83
N MET A 120 -6.23 -2.03 14.07
CA MET A 120 -6.29 -2.91 15.25
C MET A 120 -7.56 -3.76 15.25
N ILE A 121 -8.74 -3.15 15.04
CA ILE A 121 -10.02 -3.87 15.01
C ILE A 121 -10.04 -4.88 13.86
N ARG A 122 -9.66 -4.46 12.64
CA ARG A 122 -9.59 -5.36 11.49
C ARG A 122 -8.66 -6.55 11.75
N ARG A 123 -7.47 -6.30 12.33
CA ARG A 123 -6.52 -7.37 12.70
C ARG A 123 -7.13 -8.34 13.71
N GLN A 124 -7.87 -7.84 14.69
CA GLN A 124 -8.53 -8.67 15.71
C GLN A 124 -9.72 -9.47 15.18
N ILE A 125 -10.36 -9.00 14.12
CA ILE A 125 -11.39 -9.76 13.40
C ILE A 125 -10.72 -10.86 12.59
N CYS A 126 -9.68 -10.52 11.81
CA CYS A 126 -8.95 -11.49 11.00
C CYS A 126 -8.27 -12.58 11.84
N SER A 127 -7.82 -12.28 13.07
CA SER A 127 -7.20 -13.28 13.97
C SER A 127 -8.17 -14.34 14.48
N LYS A 128 -9.48 -14.16 14.23
CA LYS A 128 -10.54 -15.12 14.57
C LYS A 128 -11.06 -15.87 13.34
N ASP A 129 -10.31 -15.86 12.24
CA ASP A 129 -10.69 -16.45 10.94
C ASP A 129 -11.98 -15.87 10.36
N LEU A 130 -12.30 -14.63 10.73
CA LEU A 130 -13.47 -13.91 10.22
C LEU A 130 -13.05 -13.03 9.05
N TRP A 131 -13.56 -13.36 7.87
CA TRP A 131 -13.24 -12.67 6.63
C TRP A 131 -14.00 -11.33 6.51
N LEU A 132 -13.25 -10.29 6.16
CA LEU A 132 -13.77 -8.97 5.82
C LEU A 132 -14.03 -8.91 4.30
N PRO A 133 -15.09 -8.23 3.83
CA PRO A 133 -16.07 -7.43 4.60
C PRO A 133 -17.26 -8.24 5.14
N ASP A 134 -17.41 -9.51 4.75
CA ASP A 134 -18.63 -10.29 4.95
C ASP A 134 -19.09 -10.39 6.41
N ILE A 135 -18.15 -10.56 7.34
CA ILE A 135 -18.50 -10.68 8.76
C ILE A 135 -19.00 -9.36 9.37
N ILE A 136 -18.48 -8.22 8.91
CA ILE A 136 -18.85 -6.91 9.44
C ILE A 136 -20.30 -6.58 9.09
N ASN A 137 -20.72 -7.00 7.89
CA ASN A 137 -22.10 -6.82 7.46
C ASN A 137 -23.09 -7.56 8.36
N LYS A 138 -22.67 -8.66 9.01
CA LYS A 138 -23.46 -9.45 9.96
C LYS A 138 -23.48 -8.90 11.37
N PHE A 139 -22.54 -8.04 11.76
CA PHE A 139 -22.54 -7.43 13.08
C PHE A 139 -23.67 -6.40 13.23
N ASP A 140 -24.24 -6.34 14.43
CA ASP A 140 -25.21 -5.32 14.80
C ASP A 140 -24.47 -4.06 15.30
N ILE A 141 -23.87 -3.34 14.35
CA ILE A 141 -23.15 -2.08 14.58
C ILE A 141 -23.64 -1.00 13.62
N PRO A 142 -23.47 0.30 13.96
CA PRO A 142 -23.86 1.39 13.08
C PRO A 142 -23.25 1.28 11.68
N LYS A 143 -24.03 1.65 10.65
CA LYS A 143 -23.61 1.61 9.25
C LYS A 143 -22.28 2.35 9.01
N THR A 144 -22.13 3.51 9.63
CA THR A 144 -20.89 4.32 9.57
C THR A 144 -19.67 3.57 10.09
N LEU A 145 -19.84 2.71 11.10
CA LEU A 145 -18.77 1.87 11.64
C LEU A 145 -18.46 0.70 10.70
N LYS A 146 -19.48 0.15 10.00
CA LYS A 146 -19.27 -0.88 8.97
C LYS A 146 -18.44 -0.33 7.81
N GLU A 147 -18.84 0.81 7.23
CA GLU A 147 -18.13 1.49 6.14
C GLU A 147 -16.69 1.82 6.55
N PHE A 148 -16.54 2.39 7.75
CA PHE A 148 -15.23 2.69 8.33
C PHE A 148 -14.29 1.49 8.41
N LEU A 149 -14.82 0.33 8.84
CA LEU A 149 -14.04 -0.89 8.96
C LEU A 149 -13.85 -1.60 7.63
N ASN A 150 -14.76 -1.47 6.66
CA ASN A 150 -14.64 -2.07 5.33
C ASN A 150 -13.72 -1.31 4.38
N LEU A 151 -13.27 -0.11 4.78
CA LEU A 151 -12.45 0.80 3.96
C LEU A 151 -13.24 1.48 2.83
N ASP A 152 -14.57 1.52 2.96
CA ASP A 152 -15.47 2.04 1.92
C ASP A 152 -15.61 3.58 1.97
N GLU A 153 -15.18 4.19 3.09
CA GLU A 153 -15.34 5.61 3.49
C GLU A 153 -16.69 6.28 3.22
#